data_AF-A0A3A0B2L9-F1
#
_entry.id   AF-A0A3A0B2L9-F1
#
_cell.length_a   1.000
_cell.length_b   1.000
_cell.length_c   1.000
_cell.angle_alpha   90.00
_cell.angle_beta   90.00
_cell.angle_gamma   90.00
#
_symmetry.space_group_name_H-M   'P 1'
#
loop_
_entity.id
_entity.type
_entity.pdbx_description
1 polymer ?
#
loop_
_entity_poly.entity_id
_entity_poly.type
_entity_poly.pdbx_seq_one_letter_code
_entity_poly.pdbx_strand_id
1 'polypeptide(L)' 'MTSVVSPLPRKFYSRPTLTVARELLGARLVHISRGKKLVGLITETEG' A
#
# COMPACT_ATOMS: atom_id res chain seq x y z
N MET A 1 0.86 -16.52 -15.18
CA MET A 1 1.35 -16.55 -13.79
C MET A 1 0.78 -15.35 -13.05
N THR A 2 -0.26 -15.53 -12.25
CA THR A 2 -0.85 -14.45 -11.46
C THR A 2 0.05 -14.21 -10.24
N SER A 3 0.83 -13.13 -10.25
CA SER A 3 1.68 -12.79 -9.11
C SER A 3 0.82 -12.57 -7.86
N VAL A 4 1.13 -13.29 -6.77
CA VAL A 4 0.41 -13.18 -5.50
C VAL A 4 0.82 -11.85 -4.86
N VAL A 5 0.01 -10.81 -5.03
CA VAL A 5 0.26 -9.50 -4.41
C VAL A 5 0.05 -9.65 -2.91
N SER A 6 1.15 -9.66 -2.16
CA SER A 6 1.13 -9.72 -0.70
C SER A 6 1.10 -8.31 -0.11
N PRO A 7 0.43 -8.08 1.03
CA PRO A 7 0.53 -6.81 1.74
C PRO A 7 1.98 -6.45 2.05
N LEU A 8 2.28 -5.15 2.10
CA LEU A 8 3.58 -4.67 2.56
C LEU A 8 3.84 -5.18 3.99
N PRO A 9 5.05 -5.68 4.29
CA PRO A 9 5.33 -6.27 5.59
C PRO A 9 5.39 -5.20 6.69
N ARG A 10 5.19 -5.58 7.96
CA ARG A 10 5.26 -4.64 9.10
C ARG A 10 6.56 -3.81 9.13
N LYS A 11 7.69 -4.41 8.73
CA LYS A 11 9.00 -3.73 8.63
C LYS A 11 9.03 -2.55 7.64
N PHE A 12 8.12 -2.53 6.66
CA PHE A 12 7.97 -1.40 5.74
C PHE A 12 7.44 -0.16 6.49
N TYR A 13 6.52 -0.34 7.42
CA TYR A 13 5.89 0.74 8.17
C TYR A 13 6.73 1.20 9.37
N SER A 14 7.63 0.35 9.90
CA SER A 14 8.51 0.67 11.02
C SER A 14 9.78 1.44 10.60
N ARG A 15 9.61 2.47 9.77
CA ARG A 15 10.69 3.31 9.20
C ARG A 15 10.32 4.79 9.39
N PRO A 16 11.27 5.73 9.21
CA PRO A 16 10.97 7.16 9.34
C PRO A 16 9.79 7.61 8.47
N THR A 17 8.92 8.47 8.99
CA THR A 17 7.65 8.86 8.35
C THR A 17 7.83 9.38 6.92
N LEU A 18 8.79 10.29 6.71
CA LEU A 18 9.07 10.86 5.38
C LEU A 18 9.56 9.81 4.38
N THR A 19 10.22 8.74 4.83
CA THR A 19 10.62 7.62 3.98
C THR A 19 9.40 6.80 3.57
N VAL A 20 8.54 6.45 4.54
CA VAL A 20 7.32 5.68 4.29
C VAL A 20 6.37 6.41 3.35
N ALA A 21 6.15 7.71 3.58
CA ALA A 21 5.27 8.54 2.75
C ALA A 21 5.72 8.53 1.28
N ARG A 22 6.99 8.83 1.01
CA ARG A 22 7.56 8.83 -0.35
C ARG A 22 7.46 7.47 -1.02
N GLU A 23 7.74 6.40 -0.30
CA GLU A 23 7.72 5.04 -0.86
C GLU A 23 6.31 4.44 -0.99
N LEU A 24 5.30 5.03 -0.36
CA LEU A 24 3.90 4.66 -0.57
C LEU A 24 3.35 5.19 -1.89
N LEU A 25 3.94 6.24 -2.48
CA LEU A 25 3.54 6.73 -3.79
C LEU A 25 3.70 5.63 -4.85
N GLY A 26 2.63 5.37 -5.61
CA GLY A 26 2.57 4.28 -6.59
C GLY A 26 2.20 2.91 -6.00
N ALA A 27 2.12 2.76 -4.68
CA ALA A 27 1.59 1.55 -4.06
C ALA A 27 0.07 1.45 -4.24
N ARG A 28 -0.47 0.25 -3.99
CA ARG A 28 -1.91 -0.03 -4.09
C ARG A 28 -2.53 -0.18 -2.70
N LEU A 29 -3.52 0.65 -2.39
CA LEU A 29 -4.40 0.43 -1.25
C LEU A 29 -5.50 -0.55 -1.67
N VAL A 30 -5.56 -1.70 -1.00
CA VAL A 30 -6.52 -2.76 -1.32
C VAL A 30 -7.51 -2.88 -0.18
N HIS A 31 -8.80 -2.75 -0.49
CA HIS A 31 -9.90 -2.97 0.44
C HIS A 31 -10.77 -4.12 -0.06
N ILE A 32 -10.89 -5.18 0.74
CA ILE A 32 -11.77 -6.32 0.45
C ILE A 32 -12.99 -6.20 1.35
N SER A 33 -14.17 -6.00 0.77
CA SER A 33 -15.41 -5.84 1.53
C SER A 33 -16.59 -6.45 0.78
N ARG A 34 -17.41 -7.24 1.48
CA ARG A 34 -18.58 -7.95 0.92
C ARG A 34 -18.26 -8.74 -0.34
N GLY A 35 -17.11 -9.42 -0.36
CA GLY A 35 -16.63 -10.19 -1.53
C GLY A 35 -16.14 -9.34 -2.71
N LYS A 36 -16.15 -8.01 -2.61
CA LYS A 36 -15.63 -7.10 -3.64
C LYS A 36 -14.23 -6.62 -3.27
N LYS A 37 -13.37 -6.51 -4.29
CA LYS A 37 -12.02 -5.94 -4.17
C LYS A 37 -12.01 -4.54 -4.76
N LEU A 38 -11.76 -3.54 -3.92
CA LEU A 38 -11.48 -2.16 -4.32
C LEU A 38 -9.97 -1.94 -4.28
N VAL A 39 -9.43 -1.28 -5.31
CA VAL A 39 -7.99 -1.01 -5.43
C VAL A 39 -7.81 0.45 -5.80
N GLY A 40 -7.15 1.21 -4.92
CA GLY A 40 -6.72 2.58 -5.19
C GLY A 40 -5.22 2.63 -5.44
N LEU A 41 -4.77 3.46 -6.37
CA LEU A 41 -3.38 3.86 -6.50
C LEU A 41 -3.12 5.02 -5.53
N ILE A 42 -2.07 4.93 -4.73
CA ILE A 42 -1.66 6.03 -3.87
C ILE A 42 -0.92 7.06 -4.74
N THR A 43 -1.53 8.23 -4.93
CA THR A 43 -0.97 9.34 -5.73
C THR A 43 -0.40 10.46 -4.87
N GLU A 44 -0.76 10.50 -3.59
CA GLU A 44 -0.37 11.55 -2.65
C GLU A 44 -0.24 10.97 -1.24
N THR A 45 0.66 11.56 -0.44
CA THR A 45 0.90 11.22 0.97
C THR A 45 1.41 12.45 1.72
N GLU A 46 1.09 12.54 3.01
CA GLU A 46 1.66 13.51 3.96
C GLU A 46 2.47 12.79 5.04
N GLY A 47 3.38 13.49 5.73
CA GLY A 47 4.25 12.90 6.75
C GLY A 47 4.70 13.88 7.82
#